data_AF-A0A0D6LK47-F1
#
_entry.id   AF-A0A0D6LK47-F1
#
_cell.length_a   1.000
_cell.length_b   1.000
_cell.length_c   1.000
_cell.angle_alpha   90.00
_cell.angle_beta   90.00
_cell.angle_gamma   90.00
#
_symmetry.space_group_name_H-M   'P 1'
#
loop_
_entity.id
_entity.type
_entity.pdbx_description
1 polymer ?
#
loop_
_entity_poly.entity_id
_entity_poly.type
_entity_poly.pdbx_seq_one_letter_code
_entity_poly.pdbx_strand_id
1 'polypeptide(L)'
;MSAIRSFVTDELFICDGSIGLLTVVVGTPLLFILDAYGIEKLHPLPDGEQIRSIVLSAIFGTLLGDYLWLTAAGLTDSLSASLSLTLAIPFSFLADAVIRGQPPSGIQLLAAIPISLSFIGAAVVDHRKSQPRGEESRRTSEEEDEASLLNDENGL
;
A
#
# COMPACT_ATOMS: atom_id res chain seq x y z
N MET A 1 10.94 4.16 22.53
CA MET A 1 10.70 3.87 21.10
C MET A 1 10.54 2.37 20.80
N SER A 2 11.34 1.47 21.39
CA SER A 2 11.22 0.02 21.17
C SER A 2 9.91 -0.62 21.69
N ALA A 3 9.40 -0.19 22.86
CA ALA A 3 8.15 -0.72 23.43
C ALA A 3 6.90 -0.37 22.60
N ILE A 4 6.85 0.82 22.00
CA ILE A 4 5.72 1.28 21.17
C ILE A 4 5.70 0.51 19.85
N ARG A 5 6.87 0.29 19.23
CA ARG A 5 6.96 -0.51 18.00
C ARG A 5 6.54 -1.95 18.25
N SER A 6 6.96 -2.56 19.36
CA SER A 6 6.53 -3.91 19.71
C SER A 6 5.02 -3.99 19.93
N PHE A 7 4.41 -3.01 20.60
CA PHE A 7 2.96 -2.96 20.84
C PHE A 7 2.15 -2.84 19.54
N VAL A 8 2.56 -1.96 18.62
CA VAL A 8 1.88 -1.77 17.32
C VAL A 8 2.01 -3.01 16.43
N THR A 9 3.17 -3.67 16.45
CA THR A 9 3.38 -4.89 15.64
C THR A 9 2.53 -6.05 16.15
N ASP A 10 2.31 -6.13 17.47
CA ASP A 10 1.47 -7.16 18.10
C ASP A 10 -0.01 -7.00 17.70
N GLU A 11 -0.56 -5.79 17.79
CA GLU A 11 -1.95 -5.48 17.37
C GLU A 11 -2.18 -5.76 15.89
N LEU A 12 -1.20 -5.41 15.04
CA LEU A 12 -1.29 -5.65 13.61
C LEU A 12 -1.27 -7.15 13.28
N PHE A 13 -0.43 -7.91 13.97
CA PHE A 13 -0.37 -9.37 13.83
C PHE A 13 -1.69 -10.04 14.25
N ILE A 14 -2.30 -9.57 15.34
CA ILE A 14 -3.59 -10.10 15.80
C ILE A 14 -4.70 -9.80 14.78
N CYS A 15 -4.77 -8.58 14.25
CA CYS A 15 -5.79 -8.20 13.27
C CYS A 15 -5.66 -9.01 11.97
N ASP A 16 -4.45 -9.06 11.40
CA ASP A 16 -4.19 -9.74 10.12
C ASP A 16 -4.31 -11.26 10.25
N GLY A 17 -3.79 -11.83 11.34
CA GLY A 17 -3.95 -13.25 11.66
C GLY A 17 -5.43 -13.66 11.87
N SER A 18 -6.26 -12.75 12.42
CA SER A 18 -7.71 -12.99 12.55
C SER A 18 -8.42 -12.99 11.21
N ILE A 19 -7.99 -12.16 10.26
CA ILE A 19 -8.54 -12.12 8.89
C ILE A 19 -8.19 -13.41 8.14
N GLY A 20 -6.96 -13.91 8.30
CA GLY A 20 -6.55 -15.21 7.78
C GLY A 20 -7.38 -16.35 8.38
N LEU A 21 -7.56 -16.37 9.71
CA LEU A 21 -8.39 -17.37 10.38
C LEU A 21 -9.86 -17.30 9.94
N LEU A 22 -10.42 -16.09 9.83
CA LEU A 22 -11.78 -15.87 9.32
C LEU A 22 -11.90 -16.38 7.88
N THR A 23 -10.89 -16.16 7.05
CA THR A 23 -10.87 -16.62 5.66
C THR A 23 -10.84 -18.15 5.57
N VAL A 24 -10.13 -18.84 6.46
CA VAL A 24 -10.20 -20.31 6.53
C VAL A 24 -11.55 -20.77 7.07
N VAL A 25 -12.01 -20.20 8.18
CA VAL A 25 -13.25 -20.61 8.85
C VAL A 25 -14.50 -20.32 8.01
N VAL A 26 -14.53 -19.22 7.26
CA VAL A 26 -15.67 -18.81 6.43
C VAL A 26 -15.47 -19.19 4.96
N GLY A 27 -14.25 -19.01 4.42
CA GLY A 27 -13.95 -19.30 3.02
C GLY A 27 -13.94 -20.79 2.69
N THR A 28 -13.43 -21.66 3.58
CA THR A 28 -13.47 -23.12 3.35
C THR A 28 -14.89 -23.67 3.26
N PRO A 29 -15.84 -23.37 4.19
CA PRO A 29 -17.22 -23.83 4.02
C PRO A 29 -17.94 -23.10 2.87
N LEU A 30 -17.61 -21.84 2.57
CA LEU A 30 -18.19 -21.13 1.43
C LEU A 30 -17.84 -21.81 0.10
N LEU A 31 -16.59 -22.26 -0.07
CA LEU A 31 -16.18 -23.05 -1.24
C LEU A 31 -16.93 -24.39 -1.32
N PHE A 32 -17.13 -25.07 -0.19
CA PHE A 32 -17.89 -26.32 -0.14
C PHE A 32 -19.37 -26.12 -0.48
N ILE A 33 -19.97 -25.01 -0.02
CA ILE A 33 -21.35 -24.63 -0.34
C ILE A 33 -21.47 -24.28 -1.83
N LEU A 34 -20.47 -23.61 -2.40
CA LEU A 34 -20.47 -23.21 -3.81
C LEU A 34 -20.36 -24.44 -4.75
N ASP A 35 -19.58 -25.44 -4.35
CA ASP A 35 -19.53 -26.75 -5.01
C ASP A 35 -20.88 -27.47 -4.91
N ALA A 36 -21.51 -27.47 -3.73
CA ALA A 36 -22.82 -28.10 -3.50
C ALA A 36 -23.94 -27.43 -4.32
N TYR A 37 -23.84 -26.13 -4.59
CA TYR A 37 -24.77 -25.38 -5.46
C TYR A 37 -24.46 -25.54 -6.96
N GLY A 38 -23.35 -26.19 -7.33
CA GLY A 38 -23.01 -26.50 -8.72
C GLY A 38 -22.70 -25.28 -9.60
N ILE A 39 -22.43 -24.12 -8.99
CA ILE A 39 -22.12 -22.85 -9.68
C ILE A 39 -20.67 -22.88 -10.21
N GLU A 40 -19.77 -23.52 -9.46
CA GLU A 40 -18.43 -23.91 -9.93
C GLU A 40 -18.29 -25.42 -9.74
N LYS A 41 -18.11 -26.17 -10.85
CA LYS A 41 -17.79 -27.60 -10.76
C LYS A 41 -16.32 -27.72 -10.33
N LEU A 42 -16.04 -27.96 -9.04
CA LEU A 42 -14.68 -28.31 -8.59
C LEU A 42 -14.25 -29.72 -9.03
N HIS A 43 -15.11 -30.42 -9.76
CA HIS A 43 -14.81 -31.66 -10.46
C HIS A 43 -14.55 -31.38 -11.96
N PRO A 44 -13.36 -31.73 -12.49
CA PRO A 44 -12.33 -32.63 -11.95
C PRO A 44 -11.36 -31.94 -10.98
N LEU A 45 -10.91 -32.68 -9.95
CA LEU A 45 -9.85 -32.20 -9.06
C LEU A 45 -8.61 -31.81 -9.90
N PRO A 46 -7.98 -30.66 -9.60
CA PRO A 46 -6.77 -30.23 -10.28
C PRO A 46 -5.67 -31.29 -10.14
N ASP A 47 -4.93 -31.51 -11.22
CA ASP A 47 -3.81 -32.45 -11.27
C ASP A 47 -2.77 -32.14 -10.17
N GLY A 48 -1.98 -33.13 -9.77
CA GLY A 48 -0.97 -32.96 -8.72
C GLY A 48 0.02 -31.83 -8.99
N GLU A 49 0.29 -31.52 -10.27
CA GLU A 49 1.12 -30.38 -10.65
C GLU A 49 0.44 -29.01 -10.44
N GLN A 50 -0.87 -28.91 -10.67
CA GLN A 50 -1.63 -27.68 -10.41
C GLN A 50 -1.74 -27.40 -8.92
N ILE A 51 -1.96 -28.44 -8.11
CA ILE A 51 -1.96 -28.27 -6.65
C ILE A 51 -0.59 -27.79 -6.19
N ARG A 52 0.51 -28.34 -6.72
CA ARG A 52 1.86 -27.87 -6.41
C ARG A 52 2.07 -26.40 -6.78
N SER A 53 1.61 -25.96 -7.95
CA SER A 53 1.79 -24.56 -8.36
C SER A 53 0.93 -23.59 -7.54
N ILE A 54 -0.29 -23.98 -7.17
CA ILE A 54 -1.17 -23.21 -6.28
C ILE A 54 -0.58 -23.11 -4.88
N VAL A 55 -0.07 -24.22 -4.34
CA VAL A 55 0.59 -24.21 -3.02
C VAL A 55 1.83 -23.32 -3.07
N LEU A 56 2.62 -23.40 -4.14
CA LEU A 56 3.82 -22.57 -4.29
C LEU A 56 3.46 -21.08 -4.40
N SER A 57 2.45 -20.73 -5.22
CA SER A 57 2.00 -19.35 -5.34
C SER A 57 1.35 -18.83 -4.05
N ALA A 58 0.67 -19.68 -3.28
CA ALA A 58 0.15 -19.32 -1.97
C ALA A 58 1.26 -19.07 -0.95
N ILE A 59 2.31 -19.89 -0.95
CA ILE A 59 3.47 -19.69 -0.06
C ILE A 59 4.19 -18.39 -0.39
N PHE A 60 4.51 -18.15 -1.66
CA PHE A 60 5.26 -16.95 -2.06
C PHE A 60 4.40 -15.68 -2.12
N GLY A 61 3.15 -15.79 -2.53
CA GLY A 61 2.25 -14.64 -2.71
C GLY A 61 1.56 -14.22 -1.42
N THR A 62 1.02 -15.19 -0.68
CA THR A 62 0.25 -14.92 0.54
C THR A 62 1.15 -14.96 1.76
N LEU A 63 1.74 -16.12 2.12
CA LEU A 63 2.49 -16.22 3.38
C LEU A 63 3.70 -15.29 3.45
N LEU A 64 4.51 -15.26 2.38
CA LEU A 64 5.68 -14.40 2.32
C LEU A 64 5.29 -12.93 2.11
N GLY A 65 4.22 -12.69 1.36
CA GLY A 65 3.66 -11.36 1.12
C GLY A 65 3.15 -10.70 2.41
N ASP A 66 2.34 -11.41 3.19
CA ASP A 66 1.79 -10.94 4.46
C ASP A 66 2.91 -10.70 5.48
N TYR A 67 3.91 -11.58 5.54
CA TYR A 67 5.08 -11.37 6.40
C TYR A 67 5.88 -10.11 6.02
N LEU A 68 6.17 -9.93 4.73
CA LEU A 68 6.86 -8.73 4.25
C LEU A 68 6.01 -7.47 4.48
N TRP A 69 4.69 -7.58 4.29
CA TRP A 69 3.77 -6.48 4.47
C TRP A 69 3.67 -6.05 5.93
N LEU A 70 3.47 -6.98 6.87
CA LEU A 70 3.50 -6.71 8.31
C LEU A 70 4.82 -6.07 8.74
N THR A 71 5.93 -6.59 8.22
CA THR A 71 7.27 -6.04 8.48
C THR A 71 7.38 -4.60 7.95
N ALA A 72 6.93 -4.34 6.72
CA ALA A 72 6.93 -3.02 6.11
C ALA A 72 6.00 -2.04 6.84
N ALA A 73 4.80 -2.48 7.22
CA ALA A 73 3.82 -1.70 7.96
C ALA A 73 4.31 -1.34 9.38
N GLY A 74 5.06 -2.23 10.05
CA GLY A 74 5.72 -1.94 11.31
C GLY A 74 6.92 -0.98 11.23
N LEU A 75 7.44 -0.74 10.01
CA LEU A 75 8.60 0.11 9.73
C LEU A 75 8.25 1.45 9.06
N THR A 76 7.06 1.57 8.47
CA THR A 76 6.72 2.65 7.51
C THR A 76 5.54 3.49 7.99
N ASP A 77 5.58 4.80 7.77
CA ASP A 77 4.45 5.69 8.01
C ASP A 77 3.26 5.38 7.08
N SER A 78 2.04 5.57 7.58
CA SER A 78 0.80 5.25 6.86
C SER A 78 0.70 5.89 5.47
N LEU A 79 1.35 7.04 5.25
CA LEU A 79 1.41 7.72 3.96
C LEU A 79 2.19 6.90 2.92
N SER A 80 3.38 6.40 3.29
CA SER A 80 4.22 5.63 2.37
C SER A 80 3.62 4.25 2.09
N ALA A 81 2.90 3.66 3.05
CA ALA A 81 2.11 2.46 2.83
C ALA A 81 1.01 2.67 1.76
N SER A 82 0.22 3.75 1.84
CA SER A 82 -0.79 4.08 0.81
C SER A 82 -0.19 4.33 -0.57
N LEU A 83 0.97 5.00 -0.62
CA LEU A 83 1.68 5.20 -1.88
C LEU A 83 2.14 3.88 -2.48
N SER A 84 2.68 2.96 -1.68
CA SER A 84 3.12 1.63 -2.13
C SER A 84 1.95 0.82 -2.72
N LEU A 85 0.79 0.81 -2.05
CA LEU A 85 -0.40 0.11 -2.55
C LEU A 85 -0.92 0.72 -3.85
N THR A 86 -0.85 2.04 -3.98
CA THR A 86 -1.22 2.75 -5.21
C THR A 86 -0.24 2.46 -6.35
N LEU A 87 1.05 2.31 -6.04
CA LEU A 87 2.12 2.01 -6.99
C LEU A 87 2.11 0.54 -7.46
N ALA A 88 1.57 -0.36 -6.64
CA ALA A 88 1.42 -1.76 -7.00
C ALA A 88 0.55 -1.94 -8.26
N ILE A 89 -0.46 -1.09 -8.46
CA ILE A 89 -1.35 -1.13 -9.62
C ILE A 89 -0.61 -0.86 -10.95
N PRO A 90 0.07 0.29 -11.16
CA PRO A 90 0.83 0.53 -12.38
C PRO A 90 2.02 -0.44 -12.52
N PHE A 91 2.63 -0.87 -11.41
CA PHE A 91 3.70 -1.87 -11.46
C PHE A 91 3.18 -3.23 -11.95
N SER A 92 1.97 -3.63 -11.55
CA SER A 92 1.32 -4.85 -12.06
C SER A 92 1.07 -4.75 -13.57
N PHE A 93 0.61 -3.60 -14.07
CA PHE A 93 0.46 -3.41 -15.52
C PHE A 93 1.79 -3.45 -16.26
N LEU A 94 2.86 -2.88 -15.69
CA LEU A 94 4.19 -2.96 -16.26
C LEU A 94 4.72 -4.39 -16.28
N ALA A 95 4.52 -5.14 -15.19
CA ALA A 95 4.91 -6.55 -15.11
C ALA A 95 4.15 -7.39 -16.14
N ASP A 96 2.85 -7.19 -16.32
CA ASP A 96 2.07 -7.86 -17.36
C ASP A 96 2.56 -7.49 -18.78
N ALA A 97 2.87 -6.21 -19.04
CA ALA A 97 3.40 -5.79 -20.34
C ALA A 97 4.76 -6.42 -20.66
N VAL A 98 5.65 -6.54 -19.67
CA VAL A 98 7.00 -7.12 -19.82
C VAL A 98 6.95 -8.64 -19.92
N ILE A 99 6.14 -9.32 -19.09
CA ILE A 99 6.11 -10.78 -19.00
C ILE A 99 5.24 -11.40 -20.09
N ARG A 100 4.08 -10.80 -20.41
CA ARG A 100 3.12 -11.36 -21.39
C ARG A 100 3.29 -10.77 -22.79
N GLY A 101 4.07 -9.69 -22.95
CA GLY A 101 4.33 -9.07 -24.25
C GLY A 101 3.10 -8.49 -24.95
N GLN A 102 1.95 -8.40 -24.26
CA GLN A 102 0.75 -7.74 -24.78
C GLN A 102 0.80 -6.26 -24.39
N PRO A 103 0.75 -5.33 -25.36
CA PRO A 103 0.71 -3.92 -25.04
C PRO A 103 -0.57 -3.63 -24.25
N PRO A 104 -0.47 -2.91 -23.12
CA PRO A 104 -1.62 -2.57 -22.29
C PRO A 104 -2.64 -1.78 -23.12
N SER A 105 -3.92 -2.08 -22.92
CA SER A 105 -5.01 -1.42 -23.65
C SER A 105 -4.96 0.10 -23.41
N GLY A 106 -5.44 0.92 -24.35
CA GLY A 106 -5.37 2.39 -24.26
C GLY A 106 -5.94 2.96 -22.94
N ILE A 107 -6.93 2.27 -22.36
CA ILE A 107 -7.52 2.59 -21.05
C ILE A 107 -6.55 2.33 -19.87
N GLN A 108 -5.73 1.28 -19.93
CA GLN A 108 -4.72 0.97 -18.91
C GLN A 108 -3.57 1.95 -18.96
N LEU A 109 -3.17 2.36 -20.17
CA LEU A 109 -2.16 3.40 -20.34
C LEU A 109 -2.65 4.75 -19.79
N LEU A 110 -3.91 5.10 -20.05
CA LEU A 110 -4.54 6.32 -19.54
C LEU A 110 -4.66 6.33 -18.01
N ALA A 111 -4.83 5.18 -17.36
CA ALA A 111 -4.82 5.08 -15.90
C ALA A 111 -3.40 5.11 -15.31
N ALA A 112 -2.44 4.46 -15.96
CA ALA A 112 -1.07 4.36 -15.45
C ALA A 112 -0.30 5.70 -15.49
N ILE A 113 -0.54 6.53 -16.52
CA ILE A 113 0.16 7.82 -16.69
C ILE A 113 -0.08 8.79 -15.51
N PRO A 114 -1.32 9.16 -15.14
CA PRO A 114 -1.56 10.12 -14.06
C PRO A 114 -1.13 9.58 -12.68
N ILE A 115 -1.26 8.27 -12.44
CA ILE A 115 -0.82 7.62 -11.19
C ILE A 115 0.71 7.69 -11.08
N SER A 116 1.41 7.35 -12.16
CA SER A 116 2.87 7.45 -12.21
C SER A 116 3.32 8.90 -12.05
N LEU A 117 2.69 9.84 -12.77
CA LEU A 117 3.03 11.27 -12.70
C LEU A 117 2.79 11.84 -11.29
N SER A 118 1.69 11.47 -10.63
CA SER A 118 1.40 11.86 -9.25
C SER A 118 2.44 11.32 -8.27
N PHE A 119 2.86 10.07 -8.44
CA PHE A 119 3.91 9.47 -7.61
C PHE A 119 5.27 10.13 -7.82
N ILE A 120 5.70 10.36 -9.07
CA ILE A 120 6.93 11.10 -9.36
C ILE A 120 6.86 12.51 -8.75
N GLY A 121 5.73 13.21 -8.89
CA GLY A 121 5.52 14.53 -8.30
C GLY A 121 5.65 14.51 -6.77
N ALA A 122 5.01 13.55 -6.11
CA ALA A 122 5.11 13.35 -4.67
C ALA A 122 6.54 13.03 -4.22
N ALA A 123 7.25 12.14 -4.93
CA ALA A 123 8.64 11.79 -4.64
C ALA A 123 9.59 12.99 -4.79
N VAL A 124 9.39 13.82 -5.81
CA VAL A 124 10.20 15.04 -6.02
C VAL A 124 9.94 16.09 -4.95
N VAL A 125 8.67 16.29 -4.55
CA VAL A 125 8.31 17.22 -3.46
C VAL A 125 8.86 16.74 -2.11
N ASP A 126 8.80 15.45 -1.84
CA ASP A 126 9.35 14.86 -0.62
C ASP A 126 10.88 15.00 -0.56
N HIS A 127 11.57 14.81 -1.70
CA HIS A 127 13.01 15.03 -1.81
C HIS A 127 13.41 16.52 -1.67
N ARG A 128 12.53 17.44 -2.09
CA ARG A 128 12.71 18.89 -1.88
C ARG A 128 12.55 19.27 -0.41
N LYS A 129 11.63 18.61 0.30
CA LYS A 129 11.37 18.85 1.74
C LYS A 129 12.50 18.38 2.65
N SER A 130 13.38 17.51 2.15
CA SER A 130 14.59 17.02 2.83
C SER A 130 15.84 17.88 2.56
N GLN A 131 15.77 18.89 1.68
CA GLN A 131 16.65 20.07 1.75
C GLN A 131 16.09 21.01 2.83
N PRO A 132 16.95 21.65 3.64
CA PRO A 132 16.59 22.12 4.96
C PRO A 132 15.43 23.11 4.91
N ARG A 133 14.45 22.83 5.77
CA ARG A 133 13.36 23.68 6.22
C ARG A 133 13.89 24.99 6.83
N GLY A 134 14.42 25.88 5.98
CA GLY A 134 15.04 27.14 6.36
C GLY A 134 14.21 28.39 6.06
N GLU A 135 13.16 28.32 5.23
CA GLU A 135 12.48 29.54 4.76
C GLU A 135 11.01 29.68 5.17
N GLU A 136 10.29 28.58 5.43
CA GLU A 136 8.86 28.69 5.75
C GLU A 136 8.57 29.08 7.21
N SER A 137 9.49 28.77 8.14
CA SER A 137 9.41 29.29 9.52
C SER A 137 9.81 30.77 9.61
N ARG A 138 10.56 31.28 8.63
CA ARG A 138 11.05 32.67 8.61
C ARG A 138 9.99 33.64 8.12
N ARG A 139 9.14 33.24 7.17
CA ARG A 139 8.02 34.08 6.72
C ARG A 139 6.96 34.30 7.80
N THR A 140 6.66 33.28 8.61
CA THR A 140 5.74 33.47 9.75
C THR A 140 6.33 34.38 10.82
N SER A 141 7.66 34.39 11.00
CA SER A 141 8.33 35.29 11.95
C SER A 141 8.40 36.74 11.42
N GLU A 142 8.64 36.92 10.12
CA GLU A 142 8.67 38.24 9.47
C GLU A 142 7.26 38.89 9.42
N GLU A 143 6.20 38.10 9.19
CA GLU A 143 4.82 38.60 9.24
C GLU A 143 4.36 38.95 10.67
N GLU A 144 4.80 38.20 11.70
CA GLU A 144 4.53 38.51 13.11
C GLU A 144 5.32 39.74 13.60
N ASP A 145 6.58 39.90 13.18
CA ASP A 145 7.40 41.07 13.51
C ASP A 145 6.87 42.36 12.84
N GLU A 146 6.46 42.32 11.56
CA GLU A 146 5.85 43.50 10.91
C GLU A 146 4.49 43.88 11.50
N ALA A 147 3.67 42.89 11.89
CA ALA A 147 2.41 43.13 12.58
C ALA A 147 2.61 43.77 13.97
N SER A 148 3.72 43.46 14.65
CA SER A 148 4.06 44.05 15.96
C SER A 148 4.51 45.51 15.86
N LEU A 149 5.27 45.87 14.82
CA LEU A 149 5.75 47.24 14.59
C LEU A 149 4.63 48.22 14.21
N LEU A 150 3.64 47.75 13.45
CA LEU A 150 2.45 48.55 13.11
C LEU A 150 1.53 48.79 14.31
N ASN A 151 1.51 47.86 15.27
CA ASN A 151 0.70 48.01 16.48
C ASN A 151 1.32 48.99 17.50
N ASP A 152 2.65 49.13 17.51
CA ASP A 152 3.35 50.14 18.33
C ASP A 152 3.20 51.56 17.76
N GLU A 153 3.10 51.75 16.44
CA GLU A 153 2.94 53.09 15.83
C GLU A 153 1.52 53.66 16.02
N ASN A 154 0.51 52.81 16.14
CA ASN A 154 -0.89 53.22 16.31
C ASN A 154 -1.34 53.31 17.80
N GLY A 155 -0.43 53.07 18.75
CA GLY A 155 -0.69 52.99 20.19
C GLY A 155 -0.28 54.21 21.03
N LEU A 156 0.22 55.28 20.40
CA LEU A 156 0.58 56.57 21.02
C LEU A 156 -0.30 57.71 20.46
#